data_AF-A0A6C7E6T4-F1
#
_entry.id   AF-A0A6C7E6T4-F1
#
_cell.length_a   1.000
_cell.length_b   1.000
_cell.length_c   1.000
_cell.angle_alpha   90.00
_cell.angle_beta   90.00
_cell.angle_gamma   90.00
#
_symmetry.space_group_name_H-M   'P 1'
#
loop_
_entity.id
_entity.type
_entity.pdbx_description
1 polymer ?
#
loop_
_entity_poly.entity_id
_entity_poly.type
_entity_poly.pdbx_seq_one_letter_code
_entity_poly.pdbx_strand_id
1 'polypeptide(L)'
;MAGGFDVDAYLERIGRERPAAADAATLGDLQYAHLVAVPFENLDIVFAGGVPHDRDEAVGKILRGRGGWCFELNGACSMLLDELGYDVKLIGAAVLLDGPSKVLDHLALEVTPRESDGDAEVGAPMLVDVGFGDTFVRPLELNRSGPQDGGTNDFEFIPSPQGTTLAEVVDGIPEARYRFKRVAHRFDDFAPAASSMQRDPAKHWRSKPFATRLLGNGTDRVTLTHDTLKFRRAGTQTEQPVARHEWDDALGEWFGVERPGPWPDAT
;
A
#
# COMPACT_ATOMS: atom_id res chain seq x y z
N MET A 1 -12.27 -24.78 -14.69
CA MET A 1 -11.19 -23.88 -15.12
C MET A 1 -10.76 -23.16 -13.86
N ALA A 2 -9.53 -23.36 -13.38
CA ALA A 2 -9.01 -22.53 -12.30
C ALA A 2 -9.05 -21.09 -12.82
N GLY A 3 -9.80 -20.21 -12.16
CA GLY A 3 -9.95 -18.81 -12.58
C GLY A 3 -8.59 -18.14 -12.43
N GLY A 4 -7.89 -17.90 -13.53
CA GLY A 4 -6.64 -17.16 -13.52
C GLY A 4 -6.85 -15.70 -13.12
N PHE A 5 -5.78 -15.04 -12.69
CA PHE A 5 -5.77 -13.62 -12.41
C PHE A 5 -6.13 -12.82 -13.68
N ASP A 6 -7.19 -12.01 -13.59
CA ASP A 6 -7.64 -11.16 -14.70
C ASP A 6 -6.89 -9.83 -14.68
N VAL A 7 -5.75 -9.80 -15.40
CA VAL A 7 -4.90 -8.61 -15.54
C VAL A 7 -5.67 -7.43 -16.10
N ASP A 8 -6.54 -7.65 -17.10
CA ASP A 8 -7.21 -6.56 -17.80
C ASP A 8 -8.28 -5.93 -16.91
N ALA A 9 -9.03 -6.74 -16.13
CA ALA A 9 -9.95 -6.23 -15.12
C ALA A 9 -9.24 -5.43 -14.02
N TYR A 10 -8.05 -5.87 -13.59
CA TYR A 10 -7.26 -5.13 -12.60
C TYR A 10 -6.74 -3.80 -13.14
N LEU A 11 -6.24 -3.79 -14.37
CA LEU A 11 -5.79 -2.58 -15.05
C LEU A 11 -6.96 -1.60 -15.25
N GLU A 12 -8.13 -2.08 -15.67
CA GLU A 12 -9.35 -1.27 -15.76
C GLU A 12 -9.71 -0.66 -14.39
N ARG A 13 -9.64 -1.47 -13.32
CA ARG A 13 -9.92 -1.02 -11.94
C ARG A 13 -9.00 0.12 -11.49
N ILE A 14 -7.76 0.17 -11.95
CA ILE A 14 -6.81 1.26 -11.67
C ILE A 14 -6.76 2.33 -12.77
N GLY A 15 -7.59 2.22 -13.81
CA GLY A 15 -7.69 3.21 -14.89
C GLY A 15 -6.48 3.19 -15.83
N ARG A 16 -5.96 2.00 -16.16
CA ARG A 16 -4.84 1.80 -17.07
C ARG A 16 -5.14 0.77 -18.14
N GLU A 17 -4.42 0.90 -19.24
CA GLU A 17 -4.38 -0.11 -20.30
C GLU A 17 -3.16 -1.01 -20.12
N ARG A 18 -3.13 -2.15 -20.81
CA ARG A 18 -1.98 -3.06 -20.75
C ARG A 18 -0.73 -2.37 -21.33
N PRO A 19 0.35 -2.24 -20.55
CA PRO A 19 1.56 -1.58 -21.03
C PRO A 19 2.28 -2.42 -22.07
N ALA A 20 3.06 -1.75 -22.93
CA ALA A 20 3.87 -2.41 -23.96
C ALA A 20 5.16 -3.04 -23.41
N ALA A 21 5.65 -2.56 -22.25
CA ALA A 21 6.89 -3.00 -21.64
C ALA A 21 6.78 -3.00 -20.11
N ALA A 22 7.63 -3.80 -19.46
CA ALA A 22 7.76 -3.88 -18.00
C ALA A 22 8.94 -3.03 -17.50
N ASP A 23 9.00 -1.77 -17.94
CA ASP A 23 10.09 -0.83 -17.60
C ASP A 23 9.82 -0.05 -16.31
N ALA A 24 10.80 0.73 -15.86
CA ALA A 24 10.72 1.50 -14.63
C ALA A 24 9.67 2.63 -14.68
N ALA A 25 9.46 3.23 -15.86
CA ALA A 25 8.48 4.29 -16.04
C ALA A 25 7.05 3.76 -15.89
N THR A 26 6.77 2.61 -16.53
CA THR A 26 5.52 1.88 -16.41
C THR A 26 5.27 1.44 -14.96
N LEU A 27 6.31 0.97 -14.25
CA LEU A 27 6.20 0.59 -12.85
C LEU A 27 5.75 1.77 -11.97
N GLY A 28 6.31 2.96 -12.23
CA GLY A 28 5.93 4.19 -11.55
C GLY A 28 4.49 4.59 -11.80
N ASP A 29 4.03 4.49 -13.04
CA ASP A 29 2.64 4.79 -13.40
C ASP A 29 1.66 3.80 -12.76
N LEU A 30 1.96 2.50 -12.76
CA LEU A 30 1.14 1.47 -12.13
C LEU A 30 1.02 1.66 -10.61
N GLN A 31 2.14 1.94 -9.92
CA GLN A 31 2.11 2.24 -8.48
C GLN A 31 1.24 3.46 -8.19
N TYR A 32 1.43 4.56 -8.93
CA TYR A 32 0.65 5.78 -8.74
C TYR A 32 -0.84 5.55 -9.00
N ALA A 33 -1.18 4.91 -10.12
CA ALA A 33 -2.56 4.59 -10.49
C ALA A 33 -3.26 3.76 -9.42
N HIS A 34 -2.57 2.76 -8.87
CA HIS A 34 -3.10 1.95 -7.77
C HIS A 34 -3.37 2.79 -6.51
N LEU A 35 -2.43 3.66 -6.09
CA LEU A 35 -2.58 4.52 -4.91
C LEU A 35 -3.72 5.54 -5.04
N VAL A 36 -4.10 5.91 -6.26
CA VAL A 36 -5.24 6.78 -6.55
C VAL A 36 -6.56 5.99 -6.53
N ALA A 37 -6.57 4.82 -7.15
CA ALA A 37 -7.79 4.07 -7.43
C ALA A 37 -8.23 3.17 -6.28
N VAL A 38 -7.30 2.57 -5.54
CA VAL A 38 -7.57 1.54 -4.52
C VAL A 38 -7.22 2.08 -3.13
N PRO A 39 -8.20 2.30 -2.24
CA PRO A 39 -7.92 2.87 -0.94
C PRO A 39 -7.22 1.89 0.01
N PHE A 40 -6.33 2.43 0.83
CA PHE A 40 -5.81 1.74 2.00
C PHE A 40 -6.81 1.88 3.16
N GLU A 41 -7.33 0.76 3.65
CA GLU A 41 -8.45 0.71 4.59
C GLU A 41 -8.41 -0.55 5.49
N ASN A 42 -9.13 -0.50 6.62
CA ASN A 42 -9.28 -1.61 7.57
C ASN A 42 -10.74 -2.00 7.85
N LEU A 43 -11.66 -1.68 6.95
CA LEU A 43 -13.11 -1.79 7.14
C LEU A 43 -13.55 -3.23 7.39
N ASP A 44 -13.00 -4.22 6.68
CA ASP A 44 -13.40 -5.62 6.90
C ASP A 44 -12.95 -6.12 8.29
N ILE A 45 -11.82 -5.61 8.79
CA ILE A 45 -11.32 -5.95 10.14
C ILE A 45 -12.27 -5.38 11.21
N VAL A 46 -12.76 -4.16 11.00
CA VAL A 46 -13.64 -3.47 11.97
C VAL A 46 -15.10 -3.94 11.86
N PHE A 47 -15.60 -4.13 10.64
CA PHE A 47 -17.03 -4.27 10.35
C PHE A 47 -17.46 -5.64 9.83
N ALA A 48 -16.53 -6.48 9.36
CA ALA A 48 -16.83 -7.78 8.74
C ALA A 48 -16.18 -8.98 9.46
N GLY A 49 -15.60 -8.76 10.65
CA GLY A 49 -15.04 -9.84 11.46
C GLY A 49 -13.65 -10.31 11.06
N GLY A 50 -12.99 -9.62 10.12
CA GLY A 50 -11.63 -9.91 9.68
C GLY A 50 -11.47 -10.01 8.16
N VAL A 51 -10.23 -10.22 7.75
CA VAL A 51 -9.79 -10.35 6.36
C VAL A 51 -9.12 -11.72 6.19
N PRO A 52 -9.54 -12.53 5.20
CA PRO A 52 -8.86 -13.75 4.82
C PRO A 52 -7.44 -13.48 4.31
N HIS A 53 -6.49 -14.36 4.65
CA HIS A 53 -5.11 -14.27 4.16
C HIS A 53 -4.97 -14.97 2.82
N ASP A 54 -5.61 -14.42 1.79
CA ASP A 54 -5.68 -15.01 0.45
C ASP A 54 -5.57 -13.91 -0.62
N ARG A 55 -4.69 -14.10 -1.61
CA ARG A 55 -4.46 -13.09 -2.65
C ARG A 55 -5.57 -13.05 -3.69
N ASP A 56 -6.18 -14.19 -4.03
CA ASP A 56 -7.26 -14.25 -5.01
C ASP A 56 -8.52 -13.58 -4.42
N GLU A 57 -8.78 -13.78 -3.13
CA GLU A 57 -9.85 -13.05 -2.43
C GLU A 57 -9.58 -11.55 -2.36
N ALA A 58 -8.34 -11.14 -2.10
CA ALA A 58 -7.94 -9.73 -2.09
C ALA A 58 -8.15 -9.09 -3.47
N VAL A 59 -7.76 -9.75 -4.55
CA VAL A 59 -8.01 -9.30 -5.93
C VAL A 59 -9.51 -9.18 -6.18
N GLY A 60 -10.28 -10.22 -5.89
CA GLY A 60 -11.73 -10.19 -6.08
C GLY A 60 -12.40 -9.05 -5.30
N LYS A 61 -11.91 -8.76 -4.08
CA LYS A 61 -12.37 -7.63 -3.27
C LYS A 61 -12.06 -6.28 -3.94
N ILE A 62 -10.82 -6.06 -4.37
CA ILE A 62 -10.38 -4.83 -5.04
C ILE A 62 -11.20 -4.59 -6.32
N LEU A 63 -11.44 -5.62 -7.12
CA LEU A 63 -12.24 -5.53 -8.35
C LEU A 63 -13.72 -5.18 -8.08
N ARG A 64 -14.26 -5.48 -6.89
CA ARG A 64 -15.59 -5.04 -6.45
C ARG A 64 -15.63 -3.58 -5.95
N GLY A 65 -14.59 -2.80 -6.18
CA GLY A 65 -14.51 -1.40 -5.78
C GLY A 65 -14.07 -1.17 -4.32
N ARG A 66 -13.70 -2.24 -3.59
CA ARG A 66 -13.19 -2.14 -2.22
C ARG A 66 -11.69 -1.81 -2.20
N GLY A 67 -11.19 -1.52 -1.00
CA GLY A 67 -9.75 -1.33 -0.73
C GLY A 67 -9.15 -2.52 0.01
N GLY A 68 -8.15 -2.25 0.82
CA GLY A 68 -7.58 -3.22 1.77
C GLY A 68 -6.39 -2.67 2.52
N TRP A 69 -5.74 -3.53 3.29
CA TRP A 69 -4.48 -3.25 4.00
C TRP A 69 -3.24 -3.83 3.29
N CYS A 70 -2.05 -3.70 3.88
CA CYS A 70 -0.78 -3.99 3.22
C CYS A 70 -0.70 -5.39 2.59
N PHE A 71 -1.22 -6.42 3.26
CA PHE A 71 -1.20 -7.79 2.74
C PHE A 71 -2.14 -7.98 1.54
N GLU A 72 -3.31 -7.32 1.53
CA GLU A 72 -4.24 -7.36 0.41
C GLU A 72 -3.68 -6.55 -0.77
N LEU A 73 -3.25 -5.30 -0.51
CA LEU A 73 -2.86 -4.36 -1.56
C LEU A 73 -1.53 -4.74 -2.22
N ASN A 74 -0.49 -4.99 -1.45
CA ASN A 74 0.80 -5.41 -2.03
C ASN A 74 0.74 -6.87 -2.50
N GLY A 75 -0.13 -7.72 -1.91
CA GLY A 75 -0.38 -9.08 -2.39
C GLY A 75 -0.99 -9.09 -3.80
N ALA A 76 -2.08 -8.35 -4.01
CA ALA A 76 -2.70 -8.17 -5.33
C ALA A 76 -1.79 -7.40 -6.30
N CYS A 77 -1.16 -6.34 -5.79
CA CYS A 77 0.02 -5.65 -6.32
C CYS A 77 0.98 -6.57 -7.08
N SER A 78 1.52 -7.52 -6.32
CA SER A 78 2.53 -8.45 -6.80
C SER A 78 2.04 -9.35 -7.93
N MET A 79 0.77 -9.77 -7.92
CA MET A 79 0.21 -10.63 -8.96
C MET A 79 0.08 -9.87 -10.29
N LEU A 80 -0.35 -8.61 -10.24
CA LEU A 80 -0.40 -7.77 -11.43
C LEU A 80 1.01 -7.62 -12.04
N LEU A 81 1.99 -7.26 -11.21
CA LEU A 81 3.35 -6.99 -11.70
C LEU A 81 4.02 -8.25 -12.24
N ASP A 82 3.83 -9.41 -11.61
CA ASP A 82 4.35 -10.70 -12.09
C ASP A 82 3.76 -11.07 -13.46
N GLU A 83 2.45 -10.93 -13.64
CA GLU A 83 1.75 -11.19 -14.91
C GLU A 83 2.11 -10.19 -16.03
N LEU A 84 2.53 -8.98 -15.66
CA LEU A 84 3.09 -8.00 -16.60
C LEU A 84 4.57 -8.26 -16.93
N GLY A 85 5.21 -9.24 -16.29
CA GLY A 85 6.55 -9.71 -16.61
C GLY A 85 7.68 -9.10 -15.76
N TYR A 86 7.36 -8.37 -14.70
CA TYR A 86 8.37 -7.91 -13.72
C TYR A 86 8.92 -9.09 -12.90
N ASP A 87 10.16 -8.99 -12.41
CA ASP A 87 10.62 -9.87 -11.31
C ASP A 87 10.19 -9.24 -9.98
N VAL A 88 9.37 -9.96 -9.21
CA VAL A 88 8.72 -9.44 -7.99
C VAL A 88 9.10 -10.30 -6.79
N LYS A 89 9.61 -9.67 -5.74
CA LYS A 89 9.89 -10.30 -4.44
C LYS A 89 9.01 -9.66 -3.37
N LEU A 90 8.33 -10.51 -2.61
CA LEU A 90 7.62 -10.08 -1.40
C LEU A 90 8.63 -9.85 -0.28
N ILE A 91 8.65 -8.64 0.27
CA ILE A 91 9.57 -8.22 1.32
C ILE A 91 8.81 -7.99 2.61
N GLY A 92 9.26 -8.63 3.69
CA GLY A 92 8.77 -8.36 5.03
C GLY A 92 9.48 -7.18 5.68
N ALA A 93 8.70 -6.27 6.25
CA ALA A 93 9.18 -5.06 6.89
C ALA A 93 8.57 -4.90 8.29
N ALA A 94 9.34 -4.32 9.20
CA ALA A 94 8.90 -3.92 10.53
C ALA A 94 8.58 -2.43 10.53
N VAL A 95 7.33 -2.07 10.87
CA VAL A 95 6.90 -0.67 10.99
C VAL A 95 7.59 -0.01 12.19
N LEU A 96 8.05 1.23 12.01
CA LEU A 96 8.84 1.97 13.02
C LEU A 96 8.17 3.26 13.53
N LEU A 97 6.92 3.53 13.11
CA LEU A 97 6.19 4.76 13.44
C LEU A 97 5.96 4.93 14.95
N ASP A 98 5.72 3.82 15.66
CA ASP A 98 5.51 3.80 17.12
C ASP A 98 6.77 3.40 17.89
N GLY A 99 7.94 3.44 17.23
CA GLY A 99 9.24 3.09 17.80
C GLY A 99 9.81 1.76 17.30
N PRO A 100 10.89 1.26 17.93
CA PRO A 100 11.62 0.09 17.44
C PRO A 100 10.79 -1.20 17.44
N SER A 101 10.61 -1.80 16.26
CA SER A 101 9.97 -3.11 16.08
C SER A 101 10.91 -4.15 15.47
N LYS A 102 10.64 -5.42 15.78
CA LYS A 102 11.24 -6.61 15.13
C LYS A 102 10.20 -7.49 14.45
N VAL A 103 8.92 -7.14 14.55
CA VAL A 103 7.82 -7.90 13.96
C VAL A 103 7.73 -7.50 12.50
N LEU A 104 7.70 -8.48 11.59
CA LEU A 104 7.48 -8.23 10.16
C LEU A 104 5.97 -8.15 9.91
N ASP A 105 5.39 -6.99 10.22
CA ASP A 105 3.96 -6.70 10.15
C ASP A 105 3.57 -5.82 8.95
N HIS A 106 4.51 -5.58 8.05
CA HIS A 106 4.26 -4.94 6.77
C HIS A 106 4.80 -5.77 5.61
N LEU A 107 4.01 -5.86 4.54
CA LEU A 107 4.42 -6.42 3.25
C LEU A 107 4.72 -5.26 2.31
N ALA A 108 5.92 -5.24 1.71
CA ALA A 108 6.29 -4.36 0.60
C ALA A 108 6.86 -5.19 -0.55
N LEU A 109 7.15 -4.57 -1.70
CA LEU A 109 7.63 -5.26 -2.89
C LEU A 109 9.03 -4.77 -3.29
N GLU A 110 9.95 -5.69 -3.56
CA GLU A 110 11.13 -5.40 -4.37
C GLU A 110 10.81 -5.84 -5.80
N VAL A 111 10.85 -4.91 -6.74
CA VAL A 111 10.47 -5.11 -8.14
C VAL A 111 11.65 -4.75 -9.02
N THR A 112 12.01 -5.64 -9.93
CA THR A 112 13.06 -5.41 -10.91
C THR A 112 12.46 -5.27 -12.30
N PRO A 113 12.50 -4.05 -12.89
CA PRO A 113 12.08 -3.81 -14.27
C PRO A 113 12.91 -4.59 -15.30
N ARG A 114 12.31 -4.82 -16.46
CA ARG A 114 13.00 -5.30 -17.66
C ARG A 114 13.18 -4.11 -18.60
N GLU A 115 14.42 -3.72 -18.87
CA GLU A 115 14.69 -2.76 -19.93
C GLU A 115 14.52 -3.45 -21.29
N SER A 116 13.97 -2.72 -22.28
CA SER A 116 13.73 -3.25 -23.62
C SER A 116 14.87 -2.91 -24.58
N ASP A 117 15.25 -3.94 -25.36
CA ASP A 117 16.13 -4.01 -26.55
C ASP A 117 17.66 -4.03 -26.36
N GLY A 118 18.23 -5.22 -26.60
CA GLY A 118 19.64 -5.47 -26.92
C GLY A 118 20.51 -5.82 -25.72
N ASP A 119 20.84 -7.11 -25.56
CA ASP A 119 21.61 -7.65 -24.43
C ASP A 119 21.07 -7.23 -23.05
N ALA A 120 19.78 -7.54 -22.83
CA ALA A 120 18.99 -7.38 -21.61
C ALA A 120 19.77 -6.97 -20.34
N GLU A 121 19.97 -5.66 -20.16
CA GLU A 121 20.33 -5.15 -18.85
C GLU A 121 19.11 -5.29 -17.93
N VAL A 122 19.26 -6.07 -16.88
CA VAL A 122 18.29 -6.15 -15.78
C VAL A 122 18.27 -4.78 -15.11
N GLY A 123 17.09 -4.14 -15.06
CA GLY A 123 16.93 -2.82 -14.43
C GLY A 123 17.33 -2.84 -12.96
N ALA A 124 17.57 -1.66 -12.37
CA ALA A 124 17.86 -1.58 -10.95
C ALA A 124 16.65 -2.06 -10.12
N PRO A 125 16.86 -2.85 -9.04
CA PRO A 125 15.76 -3.25 -8.16
C PRO A 125 15.19 -2.02 -7.45
N MET A 126 13.87 -1.90 -7.48
CA MET A 126 13.12 -0.79 -6.90
C MET A 126 12.23 -1.27 -5.76
N LEU A 127 12.06 -0.43 -4.75
CA LEU A 127 11.05 -0.61 -3.70
C LEU A 127 9.73 -0.05 -4.19
N VAL A 128 8.69 -0.88 -4.16
CA VAL A 128 7.32 -0.54 -4.53
C VAL A 128 6.42 -0.86 -3.35
N ASP A 129 5.50 0.06 -3.05
CA ASP A 129 4.58 -0.09 -1.93
C ASP A 129 3.27 0.65 -2.20
N VAL A 130 2.20 -0.12 -2.38
CA VAL A 130 0.83 0.40 -2.54
C VAL A 130 0.00 0.21 -1.27
N GLY A 131 0.62 -0.25 -0.18
CA GLY A 131 -0.06 -0.79 0.99
C GLY A 131 0.34 -0.20 2.35
N PHE A 132 1.20 0.82 2.39
CA PHE A 132 1.60 1.48 3.65
C PHE A 132 0.63 2.59 4.11
N GLY A 133 -0.30 3.01 3.24
CA GLY A 133 -1.17 4.15 3.48
C GLY A 133 -0.56 5.46 2.96
N ASP A 134 0.02 6.27 3.84
CA ASP A 134 0.69 7.51 3.47
C ASP A 134 2.20 7.33 3.35
N THR A 135 2.70 7.28 2.10
CA THR A 135 4.10 6.97 1.78
C THR A 135 4.50 7.58 0.43
N PHE A 136 5.67 7.19 -0.10
CA PHE A 136 6.12 7.50 -1.44
C PHE A 136 5.15 7.00 -2.52
N VAL A 137 5.02 7.76 -3.60
CA VAL A 137 4.13 7.48 -4.73
C VAL A 137 4.88 7.14 -6.01
N ARG A 138 6.21 7.04 -5.92
CA ARG A 138 7.13 6.66 -6.99
C ARG A 138 8.07 5.55 -6.50
N PRO A 139 8.33 4.51 -7.30
CA PRO A 139 9.29 3.46 -6.93
C PRO A 139 10.65 4.05 -6.58
N LEU A 140 11.30 3.51 -5.55
CA LEU A 140 12.59 4.00 -5.06
C LEU A 140 13.71 3.01 -5.40
N GLU A 141 14.82 3.45 -5.98
CA GLU A 141 15.92 2.56 -6.38
C GLU A 141 16.68 2.04 -5.15
N LEU A 142 16.62 0.73 -4.87
CA LEU A 142 17.16 0.11 -3.65
C LEU A 142 18.69 0.19 -3.55
N ASN A 143 19.39 0.32 -4.68
CA ASN A 143 20.84 0.39 -4.73
C ASN A 143 21.37 1.83 -4.80
N ARG A 144 20.49 2.83 -4.85
CA ARG A 144 20.85 4.24 -4.90
C ARG A 144 21.02 4.79 -3.49
N SER A 145 22.16 5.42 -3.23
CA SER A 145 22.44 6.10 -1.96
C SER A 145 21.88 7.51 -1.93
N GLY A 146 21.50 7.95 -0.72
CA GLY A 146 21.01 9.30 -0.44
C GLY A 146 19.54 9.54 -0.82
N PRO A 147 19.07 10.78 -0.66
CA PRO A 147 17.68 11.14 -0.90
C PRO A 147 17.22 10.90 -2.35
N GLN A 148 15.99 10.41 -2.48
CA GLN A 148 15.29 10.17 -3.74
C GLN A 148 13.89 10.77 -3.67
N ASP A 149 13.46 11.40 -4.75
CA ASP A 149 12.14 12.02 -4.83
C ASP A 149 11.05 10.92 -4.86
N GLY A 150 10.40 10.70 -3.72
CA GLY A 150 9.27 9.79 -3.59
C GLY A 150 7.93 10.42 -4.01
N GLY A 151 7.94 11.64 -4.53
CA GLY A 151 6.79 12.44 -4.94
C GLY A 151 6.10 13.16 -3.78
N THR A 152 5.90 12.50 -2.63
CA THR A 152 5.31 13.11 -1.42
C THR A 152 6.33 13.91 -0.64
N ASN A 153 7.52 13.34 -0.48
CA ASN A 153 8.72 13.92 0.12
C ASN A 153 9.93 13.18 -0.47
N ASP A 154 11.12 13.61 -0.09
CA ASP A 154 12.32 12.82 -0.34
C ASP A 154 12.37 11.63 0.62
N PHE A 155 12.87 10.49 0.14
CA PHE A 155 13.08 9.27 0.92
C PHE A 155 14.51 8.79 0.74
N GLU A 156 15.08 8.16 1.77
CA GLU A 156 16.40 7.57 1.70
C GLU A 156 16.47 6.20 2.37
N PHE A 157 17.45 5.41 1.92
CA PHE A 157 17.76 4.11 2.49
C PHE A 157 18.94 4.21 3.44
N ILE A 158 18.70 3.91 4.72
CA ILE A 158 19.72 3.93 5.77
C ILE A 158 20.11 2.48 6.10
N PRO A 159 21.31 2.02 5.68
CA PRO A 159 21.75 0.65 5.95
C PRO A 159 22.16 0.48 7.43
N SER A 160 21.86 -0.69 7.98
CA SER A 160 22.28 -1.12 9.32
C SER A 160 22.55 -2.63 9.36
N PRO A 161 23.23 -3.16 10.38
CA PRO A 161 23.37 -4.60 10.56
C PRO A 161 22.03 -5.35 10.71
N GLN A 162 20.97 -4.66 11.11
CA GLN A 162 19.64 -5.23 11.29
C GLN A 162 18.82 -5.26 10.00
N GLY A 163 19.25 -4.55 8.95
CA GLY A 163 18.55 -4.39 7.68
C GLY A 163 18.65 -2.96 7.14
N THR A 164 17.87 -2.68 6.10
CA THR A 164 17.74 -1.35 5.50
C THR A 164 16.51 -0.66 6.06
N THR A 165 16.67 0.56 6.56
CA THR A 165 15.55 1.41 6.99
C THR A 165 15.17 2.33 5.84
N LEU A 166 13.89 2.33 5.45
CA LEU A 166 13.30 3.40 4.66
C LEU A 166 13.03 4.58 5.60
N ALA A 167 13.62 5.72 5.31
CA ALA A 167 13.34 6.98 6.01
C ALA A 167 12.74 8.00 5.05
N GLU A 168 11.76 8.75 5.54
CA GLU A 168 11.24 9.94 4.86
C GLU A 168 11.97 11.16 5.41
N VAL A 169 12.38 12.08 4.54
CA VAL A 169 13.06 13.31 4.94
C VAL A 169 12.00 14.38 5.23
N VAL A 170 11.79 14.68 6.51
CA VAL A 170 10.83 15.67 7.00
C VAL A 170 11.60 16.83 7.60
N ASP A 171 11.42 18.04 7.06
CA ASP A 171 12.18 19.24 7.48
C ASP A 171 13.71 19.04 7.51
N GLY A 172 14.22 18.24 6.57
CA GLY A 172 15.64 17.87 6.47
C GLY A 172 16.11 16.81 7.45
N ILE A 173 15.19 16.22 8.24
CA ILE A 173 15.47 15.18 9.23
C ILE A 173 14.92 13.84 8.73
N PRO A 174 15.73 12.77 8.64
CA PRO A 174 15.25 11.45 8.28
C PRO A 174 14.40 10.83 9.40
N GLU A 175 13.11 10.62 9.14
CA GLU A 175 12.19 9.91 10.01
C GLU A 175 11.99 8.47 9.53
N ALA A 176 12.24 7.50 10.41
CA ALA A 176 12.11 6.08 10.07
C ALA A 176 10.64 5.70 9.81
N ARG A 177 10.37 5.05 8.67
CA ARG A 177 9.05 4.52 8.31
C ARG A 177 8.95 3.02 8.60
N TYR A 178 9.81 2.24 7.96
CA TYR A 178 9.94 0.81 8.24
C TYR A 178 11.35 0.29 7.94
N ARG A 179 11.68 -0.86 8.52
CA ARG A 179 12.96 -1.55 8.29
C ARG A 179 12.73 -2.94 7.73
N PHE A 180 13.50 -3.30 6.72
CA PHE A 180 13.36 -4.57 6.01
C PHE A 180 14.72 -5.20 5.73
N LYS A 181 14.70 -6.49 5.37
CA LYS A 181 15.81 -7.16 4.72
C LYS A 181 15.37 -7.54 3.31
N ARG A 182 16.30 -7.54 2.37
CA ARG A 182 16.05 -7.97 0.98
C ARG A 182 16.05 -9.49 0.88
N VAL A 183 15.08 -10.11 1.55
CA VAL A 183 14.82 -11.55 1.58
C VAL A 183 13.45 -11.78 0.99
N ALA A 184 13.36 -12.61 -0.04
CA ALA A 184 12.10 -12.99 -0.64
C ALA A 184 11.33 -13.92 0.31
N HIS A 185 10.07 -13.56 0.59
CA HIS A 185 9.14 -14.34 1.38
C HIS A 185 8.06 -14.99 0.51
N ARG A 186 7.48 -16.08 1.00
CA ARG A 186 6.22 -16.59 0.46
C ARG A 186 5.08 -15.76 1.05
N PHE A 187 3.97 -15.64 0.32
CA PHE A 187 2.80 -14.93 0.86
C PHE A 187 2.30 -15.55 2.18
N ASP A 188 2.36 -16.89 2.31
CA ASP A 188 1.96 -17.61 3.53
C ASP A 188 2.82 -17.27 4.75
N ASP A 189 4.06 -16.80 4.56
CA ASP A 189 4.96 -16.43 5.66
C ASP A 189 4.41 -15.25 6.47
N PHE A 190 3.52 -14.45 5.87
CA PHE A 190 2.86 -13.30 6.49
C PHE A 190 1.60 -13.66 7.27
N ALA A 191 1.06 -14.88 7.12
CA ALA A 191 -0.20 -15.27 7.74
C ALA A 191 -0.19 -15.10 9.29
N PRO A 192 0.90 -15.43 10.03
CA PRO A 192 0.94 -15.18 11.48
C PRO A 192 0.90 -13.68 11.83
N ALA A 193 1.59 -12.84 11.06
CA ALA A 193 1.65 -11.40 11.29
C ALA A 193 0.30 -10.74 10.99
N ALA A 194 -0.28 -11.03 9.81
CA ALA A 194 -1.62 -10.60 9.43
C ALA A 194 -2.63 -11.00 10.50
N SER A 195 -2.60 -12.26 10.92
CA SER A 195 -3.49 -12.78 11.94
C SER A 195 -3.33 -12.11 13.31
N SER A 196 -2.11 -11.77 13.73
CA SER A 196 -1.87 -10.98 14.94
C SER A 196 -2.45 -9.57 14.81
N MET A 197 -2.17 -8.86 13.70
CA MET A 197 -2.62 -7.48 13.50
C MET A 197 -4.14 -7.32 13.57
N GLN A 198 -4.86 -8.26 12.96
CA GLN A 198 -6.31 -8.26 12.98
C GLN A 198 -6.91 -9.01 14.17
N ARG A 199 -6.15 -9.51 15.16
CA ARG A 199 -6.70 -10.20 16.36
C ARG A 199 -6.32 -9.61 17.69
N ASP A 200 -5.16 -8.97 17.76
CA ASP A 200 -4.63 -8.43 19.00
C ASP A 200 -5.40 -7.17 19.44
N PRO A 201 -6.08 -7.19 20.60
CA PRO A 201 -6.83 -6.03 21.11
C PRO A 201 -5.92 -4.86 21.48
N ALA A 202 -4.62 -5.08 21.68
CA ALA A 202 -3.65 -4.01 21.91
C ALA A 202 -3.31 -3.24 20.63
N LYS A 203 -3.67 -3.76 19.44
CA LYS A 203 -3.42 -3.11 18.15
C LYS A 203 -4.61 -2.29 17.69
N HIS A 204 -4.35 -1.11 17.11
CA HIS A 204 -5.37 -0.13 16.73
C HIS A 204 -6.24 -0.53 15.52
N TRP A 205 -5.88 -1.61 14.81
CA TRP A 205 -6.54 -2.04 13.58
C TRP A 205 -8.00 -2.47 13.71
N ARG A 206 -8.45 -2.84 14.93
CA ARG A 206 -9.82 -3.30 15.19
C ARG A 206 -10.79 -2.24 15.68
N SER A 207 -10.29 -1.17 16.28
CA SER A 207 -11.14 -0.26 17.08
C SER A 207 -11.48 1.03 16.37
N LYS A 208 -10.66 1.46 15.40
CA LYS A 208 -10.87 2.70 14.67
C LYS A 208 -10.85 2.43 13.16
N PRO A 209 -12.00 2.52 12.47
CA PRO A 209 -12.00 2.42 11.02
C PRO A 209 -11.31 3.62 10.40
N PHE A 210 -10.66 3.39 9.28
CA PHE A 210 -10.11 4.42 8.45
C PHE A 210 -10.09 4.01 6.98
N ALA A 211 -9.99 5.00 6.10
CA ALA A 211 -9.67 4.83 4.69
C ALA A 211 -8.79 6.00 4.23
N THR A 212 -7.80 5.74 3.38
CA THR A 212 -6.96 6.79 2.78
C THR A 212 -6.58 6.45 1.34
N ARG A 213 -6.52 7.47 0.49
CA ARG A 213 -6.06 7.34 -0.91
C ARG A 213 -5.58 8.67 -1.47
N LEU A 214 -4.86 8.60 -2.60
CA LEU A 214 -4.55 9.78 -3.39
C LEU A 214 -5.78 10.28 -4.18
N LEU A 215 -5.87 11.59 -4.39
CA LEU A 215 -6.95 12.24 -5.15
C LEU A 215 -6.68 12.34 -6.65
N GLY A 216 -5.52 11.90 -7.13
CA GLY A 216 -5.15 11.92 -8.57
C GLY A 216 -4.58 13.24 -9.09
N ASN A 217 -4.46 14.26 -8.22
CA ASN A 217 -3.85 15.55 -8.54
C ASN A 217 -2.44 15.65 -7.94
N GLY A 218 -1.54 14.77 -8.36
CA GLY A 218 -0.22 14.65 -7.73
C GLY A 218 -0.31 13.92 -6.40
N THR A 219 0.16 14.52 -5.31
CA THR A 219 0.27 13.89 -3.98
C THR A 219 -0.82 14.28 -2.99
N ASP A 220 -1.85 14.98 -3.49
CA ASP A 220 -3.04 15.31 -2.74
C ASP A 220 -3.71 14.03 -2.22
N ARG A 221 -4.06 14.01 -0.94
CA ARG A 221 -4.56 12.84 -0.22
C ARG A 221 -5.81 13.19 0.57
N VAL A 222 -6.71 12.23 0.65
CA VAL A 222 -7.85 12.23 1.58
C VAL A 222 -7.71 11.07 2.55
N THR A 223 -8.00 11.32 3.83
CA THR A 223 -8.02 10.31 4.88
C THR A 223 -9.27 10.50 5.73
N LEU A 224 -10.11 9.47 5.79
CA LEU A 224 -11.23 9.39 6.70
C LEU A 224 -10.82 8.51 7.89
N THR A 225 -10.87 9.05 9.10
CA THR A 225 -10.78 8.29 10.36
C THR A 225 -12.19 8.09 10.92
N HIS A 226 -12.31 7.50 12.11
CA HIS A 226 -13.61 7.25 12.76
C HIS A 226 -14.50 8.49 13.00
N ASP A 227 -13.93 9.69 12.95
CA ASP A 227 -14.57 10.95 13.37
C ASP A 227 -14.04 12.19 12.61
N THR A 228 -13.10 12.01 11.68
CA THR A 228 -12.42 13.14 11.03
C THR A 228 -12.15 12.82 9.57
N LEU A 229 -12.39 13.80 8.69
CA LEU A 229 -11.96 13.78 7.30
C LEU A 229 -10.81 14.77 7.13
N LYS A 230 -9.68 14.28 6.66
CA LYS A 230 -8.43 15.02 6.51
C LYS A 230 -8.09 15.15 5.04
N PHE A 231 -7.68 16.33 4.62
CA PHE A 231 -7.13 16.58 3.31
C PHE A 231 -5.70 17.07 3.44
N ARG A 232 -4.79 16.45 2.71
CA ARG A 232 -3.48 17.04 2.43
C ARG A 232 -3.49 17.51 1.00
N ARG A 233 -3.37 18.83 0.77
CA ARG A 233 -3.34 19.43 -0.57
C ARG A 233 -2.26 20.48 -0.66
N ALA A 234 -1.45 20.42 -1.71
CA ALA A 234 -0.35 21.38 -1.93
C ALA A 234 0.50 21.62 -0.65
N GLY A 235 0.85 20.54 0.07
CA GLY A 235 1.64 20.59 1.30
C GLY A 235 0.90 21.09 2.56
N THR A 236 -0.37 21.47 2.46
CA THR A 236 -1.19 21.92 3.60
C THR A 236 -2.16 20.83 4.04
N GLN A 237 -2.23 20.59 5.35
CA GLN A 237 -3.23 19.70 5.93
C GLN A 237 -4.43 20.49 6.47
N THR A 238 -5.64 20.09 6.10
CA THR A 238 -6.90 20.54 6.70
C THR A 238 -7.67 19.37 7.25
N GLU A 239 -8.44 19.60 8.32
CA GLU A 239 -9.23 18.58 8.99
C GLU A 239 -10.64 19.11 9.23
N GLN A 240 -11.63 18.26 9.04
CA GLN A 240 -13.02 18.53 9.38
C GLN A 240 -13.58 17.37 10.21
N PRO A 241 -14.27 17.65 11.34
CA PRO A 241 -15.02 16.62 12.05
C PRO A 241 -16.07 15.98 11.15
N VAL A 242 -16.30 14.69 11.31
CA VAL A 242 -17.34 13.92 10.61
C VAL A 242 -18.23 13.30 11.66
N ALA A 243 -19.50 13.68 11.70
CA ALA A 243 -20.43 13.04 12.61
C ALA A 243 -20.68 11.59 12.17
N ARG A 244 -21.01 10.72 13.12
CA ARG A 244 -21.27 9.31 12.86
C ARG A 244 -22.29 9.06 11.74
N HIS A 245 -23.35 9.87 11.67
CA HIS A 245 -24.40 9.72 10.67
C HIS A 245 -23.98 10.18 9.26
N GLU A 246 -22.88 10.92 9.14
CA GLU A 246 -22.31 11.41 7.87
C GLU A 246 -21.15 10.53 7.38
N TRP A 247 -20.69 9.58 8.21
CA TRP A 247 -19.47 8.83 7.96
C TRP A 247 -19.57 7.92 6.73
N ASP A 248 -20.71 7.25 6.54
CA ASP A 248 -20.95 6.38 5.38
C ASP A 248 -21.04 7.21 4.09
N ASP A 249 -21.65 8.40 4.14
CA ASP A 249 -21.71 9.33 3.01
C ASP A 249 -20.31 9.81 2.62
N ALA A 250 -19.48 10.18 3.61
CA ALA A 250 -18.09 10.56 3.37
C ALA A 250 -17.25 9.40 2.80
N LEU A 251 -17.49 8.16 3.26
CA LEU A 251 -16.82 6.97 2.72
C LEU A 251 -17.20 6.76 1.25
N GLY A 252 -18.49 6.84 0.92
CA GLY A 252 -19.00 6.70 -0.44
C GLY A 252 -18.50 7.80 -1.36
N GLU A 253 -18.60 9.07 -0.94
CA GLU A 253 -18.17 10.24 -1.72
C GLU A 253 -16.67 10.19 -2.04
N TRP A 254 -15.83 10.00 -1.03
CA TRP A 254 -14.39 10.18 -1.19
C TRP A 254 -13.67 8.93 -1.63
N PHE A 255 -14.22 7.73 -1.38
CA PHE A 255 -13.54 6.47 -1.64
C PHE A 255 -14.30 5.55 -2.60
N GLY A 256 -15.58 5.83 -2.88
CA GLY A 256 -16.42 4.94 -3.69
C GLY A 256 -16.66 3.58 -3.02
N VAL A 257 -16.57 3.53 -1.68
CA VAL A 257 -16.64 2.30 -0.90
C VAL A 257 -17.90 2.29 -0.05
N GLU A 258 -18.57 1.14 0.00
CA GLU A 258 -19.63 0.88 0.95
C GLU A 258 -19.09 0.13 2.19
N ARG A 259 -19.60 0.47 3.37
CA ARG A 259 -19.22 -0.18 4.62
C ARG A 259 -19.74 -1.63 4.64
N PRO A 260 -18.91 -2.64 4.95
CA PRO A 260 -19.26 -4.06 4.76
C PRO A 260 -20.12 -4.68 5.86
N GLY A 261 -20.41 -3.96 6.94
CA GLY A 261 -21.19 -4.46 8.06
C GLY A 261 -21.53 -3.37 9.07
N PRO A 262 -22.37 -3.63 10.09
CA PRO A 262 -22.80 -2.66 11.07
C PRO A 262 -21.62 -2.12 11.87
N TRP A 263 -21.80 -0.94 12.47
CA TRP A 263 -20.81 -0.44 13.40
C TRP A 263 -20.74 -1.35 14.65
N PRO A 264 -19.54 -1.55 15.23
CA PRO A 264 -19.43 -2.24 16.51
C PRO A 264 -20.27 -1.51 17.56
N ASP A 265 -20.90 -2.27 18.45
CA ASP A 265 -21.56 -1.72 19.63
C ASP A 265 -20.55 -0.88 20.42
N ALA A 266 -21.01 0.26 20.95
CA ALA A 266 -20.17 1.08 21.83
C ALA A 266 -19.84 0.27 23.08
N THR A 267 -18.62 -0.25 23.17
CA THR A 267 -18.07 -0.85 24.40
C THR A 267 -17.69 0.21 25.40
#